data_AF-A0AAP0E6T4-F1
#
_entry.id   AF-A0AAP0E6T4-F1
#
_cell.length_a   1.000
_cell.length_b   1.000
_cell.length_c   1.000
_cell.angle_alpha   90.00
_cell.angle_beta   90.00
_cell.angle_gamma   90.00
#
_symmetry.space_group_name_H-M   'P 1'
#
loop_
_entity.id
_entity.type
_entity.pdbx_description
1 polymer ?
#
loop_
_entity_poly.entity_id
_entity_poly.type
_entity_poly.pdbx_seq_one_letter_code
_entity_poly.pdbx_strand_id
1 'polypeptide(L)'
;MSTTNAARMDLRHRLSFELEILWRDVHIFNGRVENKGLSKNRMVKVKDILFRQEFIEATFELGVTFWVAKFDGILGLGNKEISVGGAAPVWYNMLSEGLIKEPVFSFWLNRNTEEEGGEIVFGGSNPNHYKGNHAYVPVTRKGYWQFNMGVVYIDGKTTGYCSGGCAAIADSGTSLFTGPS
;
A
#
# COMPACT_ATOMS: atom_id res chain seq x y z
N MET A 1 -8.56 1.46 26.67
CA MET A 1 -7.55 0.50 26.18
C MET A 1 -7.12 0.97 24.81
N SER A 2 -5.87 1.41 24.67
CA SER A 2 -5.33 1.97 23.42
C SER A 2 -5.02 0.83 22.46
N THR A 3 -5.85 0.63 21.44
CA THR A 3 -5.57 -0.29 20.34
C THR A 3 -4.49 0.34 19.46
N THR A 4 -3.25 -0.11 19.60
CA THR A 4 -2.15 0.27 18.72
C THR A 4 -2.41 -0.36 17.35
N ASN A 5 -2.90 0.43 16.40
CA ASN A 5 -3.10 0.01 15.00
C ASN A 5 -1.72 -0.20 14.36
N ALA A 6 -1.18 -1.42 14.44
CA ALA A 6 -0.01 -1.84 13.69
C ALA A 6 -0.48 -2.52 12.40
N ALA A 7 -0.50 -1.80 11.28
CA ALA A 7 -0.60 -2.49 9.99
C ALA A 7 0.78 -3.01 9.58
N ARG A 8 0.73 -4.13 8.88
CA ARG A 8 1.85 -5.01 8.60
C ARG A 8 2.28 -4.82 7.15
N MET A 9 3.58 -4.64 6.93
CA MET A 9 4.10 -4.49 5.59
C MET A 9 5.51 -5.08 5.53
N ASP A 10 5.64 -6.20 4.83
CA ASP A 10 6.90 -6.88 4.58
C ASP A 10 7.35 -6.53 3.14
N LEU A 11 8.47 -5.83 3.01
CA LEU A 11 9.00 -5.37 1.73
C LEU A 11 10.37 -5.98 1.48
N ARG A 12 10.43 -6.98 0.60
CA ARG A 12 11.67 -7.28 -0.13
C ARG A 12 11.40 -7.64 -1.59
N HIS A 13 11.71 -6.67 -2.44
CA HIS A 13 11.84 -6.65 -3.91
C HIS A 13 10.56 -6.75 -4.75
N ARG A 14 10.62 -5.98 -5.86
CA ARG A 14 9.61 -5.58 -6.86
C ARG A 14 8.49 -6.57 -7.15
N LEU A 15 7.27 -6.05 -7.20
CA LEU A 15 6.31 -6.31 -8.29
C LEU A 15 5.22 -5.24 -8.34
N SER A 16 4.70 -5.03 -9.55
CA SER A 16 3.46 -4.31 -9.88
C SER A 16 2.26 -5.22 -9.57
N PHE A 17 1.35 -4.77 -8.70
CA PHE A 17 0.06 -5.43 -8.52
C PHE A 17 -0.93 -4.96 -9.57
N GLU A 18 -1.49 -5.90 -10.32
CA GLU A 18 -2.67 -5.70 -11.14
C GLU A 18 -3.87 -6.13 -10.29
N LEU A 19 -4.60 -5.15 -9.76
CA LEU A 19 -5.92 -5.42 -9.21
C LEU A 19 -6.86 -5.35 -10.41
N GLU A 20 -7.29 -6.50 -10.94
CA GLU A 20 -8.42 -6.54 -11.88
C GLU A 20 -9.66 -6.03 -11.14
N ILE A 21 -9.89 -4.72 -11.24
CA ILE A 21 -11.18 -4.14 -10.95
C ILE A 21 -12.01 -4.43 -12.20
N LEU A 22 -12.99 -5.31 -12.06
CA LEU A 22 -13.95 -5.64 -13.11
C LEU A 22 -14.79 -4.41 -13.50
N TRP A 23 -14.21 -3.41 -14.15
CA TRP A 23 -14.82 -2.40 -15.02
C TRP A 23 -13.71 -1.76 -15.83
N ARG A 24 -13.79 -1.86 -17.16
CA ARG A 24 -12.83 -1.30 -18.14
C ARG A 24 -12.72 0.25 -18.15
N ASP A 25 -13.25 0.96 -17.15
CA ASP A 25 -13.28 2.43 -17.15
C ASP A 25 -13.17 3.04 -15.72
N VAL A 26 -12.60 2.34 -14.73
CA VAL A 26 -12.52 2.85 -13.35
C VAL A 26 -11.08 2.95 -12.85
N HIS A 27 -10.50 4.13 -13.04
CA HIS A 27 -9.20 4.50 -12.49
C HIS A 27 -9.40 5.00 -11.05
N ILE A 28 -8.99 4.22 -10.03
CA ILE A 28 -9.02 4.64 -8.62
C ILE A 28 -7.73 5.40 -8.31
N PHE A 29 -7.82 6.57 -7.67
CA PHE A 29 -6.65 7.29 -7.15
C PHE A 29 -6.78 7.59 -5.66
N ASN A 30 -5.70 7.35 -4.92
CA ASN A 30 -5.43 7.90 -3.60
C ASN A 30 -3.93 8.30 -3.53
N GLY A 31 -3.57 9.37 -4.25
CA GLY A 31 -2.19 9.86 -4.40
C GLY A 31 -2.12 11.33 -4.87
N ARG A 32 -0.91 11.92 -4.88
CA ARG A 32 -0.66 13.37 -5.06
C ARG A 32 -1.27 13.97 -6.34
N VAL A 33 -1.72 15.22 -6.19
CA VAL A 33 -2.45 16.08 -7.13
C VAL A 33 -1.58 16.53 -8.31
N GLU A 34 -1.33 15.65 -9.28
CA GLU A 34 -1.05 16.07 -10.66
C GLU A 34 -2.21 15.70 -11.61
N ASN A 35 -3.09 14.80 -11.16
CA ASN A 35 -4.26 14.35 -11.92
C ASN A 35 -5.52 15.10 -11.46
N LYS A 36 -6.39 15.46 -12.39
CA LYS A 36 -7.73 16.01 -12.09
C LYS A 36 -8.73 14.86 -12.10
N GLY A 37 -9.77 14.98 -11.26
CA GLY A 37 -10.82 13.97 -11.22
C GLY A 37 -12.05 14.42 -10.48
N LEU A 38 -13.08 13.59 -10.53
CA LEU A 38 -14.35 13.80 -9.84
C LEU A 38 -14.50 12.77 -8.73
N SER A 39 -14.85 13.22 -7.52
CA SER A 39 -15.20 12.29 -6.44
C SER A 39 -16.51 11.58 -6.78
N LYS A 40 -16.49 10.25 -6.68
CA LYS A 40 -17.63 9.35 -6.84
C LYS A 40 -17.72 8.45 -5.62
N ASN A 41 -18.94 8.10 -5.23
CA ASN A 41 -19.19 7.14 -4.16
C ASN A 41 -20.09 6.00 -4.68
N ARG A 42 -19.51 4.80 -4.86
CA ARG A 42 -20.22 3.64 -5.45
C ARG A 42 -19.82 2.34 -4.75
N MET A 43 -20.54 1.27 -5.06
CA MET A 43 -20.14 -0.08 -4.66
C MET A 43 -18.90 -0.49 -5.44
N VAL A 44 -17.87 -0.96 -4.73
CA VAL A 44 -16.63 -1.48 -5.30
C VAL A 44 -16.45 -2.91 -4.81
N LYS A 45 -16.05 -3.80 -5.73
CA LYS A 45 -15.74 -5.19 -5.43
C LYS A 45 -14.22 -5.40 -5.54
N VAL A 46 -13.59 -5.79 -4.43
CA VAL A 46 -12.18 -6.22 -4.40
C VAL A 46 -12.16 -7.71 -4.07
N LYS A 47 -11.78 -8.54 -5.05
CA LYS A 47 -11.95 -9.99 -4.99
C LYS A 47 -13.40 -10.35 -4.66
N ASP A 48 -13.70 -10.93 -3.50
CA ASP A 48 -15.04 -11.33 -3.08
C ASP A 48 -15.68 -10.34 -2.09
N ILE A 49 -15.00 -9.22 -1.80
CA ILE A 49 -15.43 -8.22 -0.82
C ILE A 49 -16.11 -7.07 -1.56
N LEU A 50 -17.41 -6.87 -1.29
CA LEU A 50 -18.23 -5.81 -1.86
C LEU A 50 -18.55 -4.77 -0.77
N PHE A 51 -18.18 -3.51 -0.98
CA PHE A 51 -18.33 -2.44 0.00
C PHE A 51 -18.54 -1.10 -0.71
N ARG A 52 -18.99 -0.08 0.04
CA ARG A 52 -19.17 1.27 -0.51
C ARG A 52 -17.86 2.07 -0.38
N GLN A 53 -17.40 2.67 -1.48
CA GLN A 53 -16.14 3.41 -1.52
C GLN A 53 -16.30 4.76 -2.21
N GLU A 54 -15.75 5.79 -1.58
CA GLU A 54 -15.46 7.06 -2.25
C GLU A 54 -14.11 6.99 -2.97
N PHE A 55 -14.09 7.26 -4.27
CA PHE A 55 -12.87 7.26 -5.07
C PHE A 55 -12.88 8.43 -6.06
N ILE A 56 -11.71 8.74 -6.59
CA ILE A 56 -11.53 9.78 -7.60
C ILE A 56 -11.54 9.10 -8.96
N GLU A 57 -12.53 9.45 -9.80
CA GLU A 57 -12.53 9.14 -11.23
C GLU A 57 -11.63 10.15 -11.94
N ALA A 58 -10.51 9.70 -12.50
CA ALA A 58 -9.60 10.60 -13.21
C ALA A 58 -10.23 11.12 -14.50
N THR A 59 -10.12 12.42 -14.71
CA THR A 59 -10.53 13.11 -15.95
C THR A 59 -9.32 13.62 -16.73
N PHE A 60 -8.15 13.62 -16.10
CA PHE A 60 -6.89 14.01 -16.70
C PHE A 60 -5.73 13.37 -15.95
N GLU A 61 -4.85 12.70 -16.69
CA GLU A 61 -3.65 12.05 -16.17
C GLU A 61 -2.40 12.64 -16.82
N LEU A 62 -1.46 13.09 -15.99
CA LEU A 62 -0.16 13.58 -16.44
C LEU A 62 0.91 12.49 -16.28
N GLY A 63 1.80 12.43 -17.28
CA GLY A 63 3.01 11.61 -17.23
C GLY A 63 2.94 10.36 -18.10
N VAL A 64 4.06 10.07 -18.77
CA VAL A 64 4.23 8.88 -19.61
C VAL A 64 4.03 7.57 -18.86
N THR A 65 4.16 7.56 -17.54
CA THR A 65 3.98 6.37 -16.70
C THR A 65 2.60 5.75 -16.87
N PHE A 66 1.52 6.53 -16.89
CA PHE A 66 0.16 5.99 -17.08
C PHE A 66 -0.11 5.54 -18.52
N TRP A 67 0.57 6.15 -19.50
CA TRP A 67 0.46 5.74 -20.90
C TRP A 67 1.11 4.38 -21.20
N VAL A 68 2.18 4.04 -20.48
CA VAL A 68 2.92 2.77 -20.67
C VAL A 68 2.68 1.77 -19.54
N ALA A 69 1.88 2.15 -18.55
CA ALA A 69 1.50 1.26 -17.45
C ALA A 69 0.67 0.10 -17.99
N LYS A 70 0.82 -1.06 -17.35
CA LYS A 70 -0.08 -2.20 -17.54
C LYS A 70 -1.29 -2.16 -16.61
N PHE A 71 -1.31 -1.26 -15.63
CA PHE A 71 -2.38 -1.14 -14.66
C PHE A 71 -3.29 0.03 -15.03
N ASP A 72 -4.58 -0.10 -14.72
CA ASP A 72 -5.55 0.97 -14.95
C ASP A 72 -5.61 1.95 -13.77
N GLY A 73 -5.35 1.54 -12.53
CA GLY A 73 -5.50 2.45 -11.40
C GLY A 73 -4.65 2.13 -10.18
N ILE A 74 -4.81 2.95 -9.15
CA ILE A 74 -4.07 2.89 -7.89
C ILE A 74 -5.05 2.78 -6.70
N LEU A 75 -5.07 1.61 -6.08
CA LEU A 75 -5.77 1.43 -4.81
C LEU A 75 -4.86 1.82 -3.64
N GLY A 76 -5.07 3.03 -3.10
CA GLY A 76 -4.28 3.53 -1.97
C GLY A 76 -4.64 2.84 -0.64
N LEU A 77 -3.62 2.29 0.03
CA LEU A 77 -3.72 1.64 1.35
C LEU A 77 -3.09 2.45 2.49
N GLY A 78 -2.80 3.72 2.24
CA GLY A 78 -2.32 4.65 3.27
C GLY A 78 -3.37 4.96 4.33
N ASN A 79 -3.00 5.82 5.29
CA ASN A 79 -3.96 6.30 6.29
C ASN A 79 -4.74 7.51 5.76
N LYS A 80 -5.87 7.80 6.42
CA LYS A 80 -6.80 8.85 6.00
C LYS A 80 -6.16 10.25 5.98
N GLU A 81 -5.16 10.51 6.81
CA GLU A 81 -4.52 11.82 6.95
C GLU A 81 -3.84 12.32 5.66
N ILE A 82 -3.53 11.41 4.73
CA ILE A 82 -2.93 11.75 3.43
C ILE A 82 -3.91 11.56 2.26
N SER A 83 -5.18 11.24 2.53
CA SER A 83 -6.21 11.14 1.49
C SER A 83 -6.65 12.53 1.04
N VAL A 84 -6.64 12.75 -0.27
CA VAL A 84 -7.16 13.96 -0.89
C VAL A 84 -8.67 14.02 -0.64
N GLY A 85 -9.16 15.15 -0.13
CA GLY A 85 -10.57 15.33 0.21
C GLY A 85 -11.01 14.59 1.48
N GLY A 86 -10.11 13.89 2.18
CA GLY A 86 -10.42 13.17 3.41
C GLY A 86 -11.30 11.95 3.20
N ALA A 87 -11.30 11.36 1.99
CA ALA A 87 -11.99 10.12 1.70
C ALA A 87 -11.46 8.98 2.60
N ALA A 88 -12.35 8.10 3.03
CA ALA A 88 -11.94 6.93 3.81
C ALA A 88 -11.14 5.96 2.91
N PRO A 89 -9.93 5.54 3.31
CA PRO A 89 -9.19 4.53 2.55
C PRO A 89 -9.96 3.20 2.51
N VAL A 90 -9.73 2.40 1.46
CA VAL A 90 -10.47 1.16 1.20
C VAL A 90 -10.55 0.22 2.40
N TRP A 91 -9.42 -0.02 3.05
CA TRP A 91 -9.37 -0.95 4.18
C TRP A 91 -10.11 -0.43 5.43
N TYR A 92 -10.31 0.89 5.56
CA TYR A 92 -11.15 1.45 6.63
C TYR A 92 -12.61 1.08 6.41
N ASN A 93 -13.10 1.20 5.16
CA ASN A 93 -14.48 0.85 4.84
C ASN A 93 -14.72 -0.65 5.04
N MET A 94 -13.81 -1.50 4.54
CA MET A 94 -13.85 -2.95 4.77
C MET A 94 -13.91 -3.30 6.27
N LEU A 95 -13.08 -2.63 7.09
CA LEU A 95 -13.08 -2.84 8.54
C LEU A 95 -14.38 -2.37 9.20
N SER A 96 -14.86 -1.18 8.83
CA SER A 96 -16.06 -0.58 9.41
C SER A 96 -17.34 -1.34 9.08
N GLU A 97 -17.39 -1.95 7.89
CA GLU A 97 -18.49 -2.81 7.45
C GLU A 97 -18.36 -4.25 7.98
N GLY A 98 -17.32 -4.57 8.76
CA GLY A 98 -17.12 -5.90 9.35
C GLY A 98 -16.73 -6.99 8.34
N LEU A 99 -16.21 -6.59 7.17
CA LEU A 99 -15.90 -7.49 6.06
C LEU A 99 -14.54 -8.18 6.20
N ILE A 100 -13.69 -7.70 7.11
CA ILE A 100 -12.39 -8.26 7.43
C ILE A 100 -12.30 -8.58 8.92
N LYS A 101 -11.68 -9.72 9.26
CA LYS A 101 -11.65 -10.24 10.64
C LYS A 101 -10.72 -9.45 11.56
N GLU A 102 -9.57 -9.08 11.02
CA GLU A 102 -8.54 -8.35 11.76
C GLU A 102 -8.23 -7.02 11.05
N PRO A 103 -7.87 -5.96 11.80
CA PRO A 103 -7.53 -4.65 11.24
C PRO A 103 -6.11 -4.64 10.65
N VAL A 104 -5.81 -5.63 9.81
CA VAL A 104 -4.50 -5.81 9.15
C VAL A 104 -4.71 -6.20 7.69
N PHE A 105 -3.73 -5.86 6.86
CA PHE A 105 -3.55 -6.46 5.54
C PHE A 105 -2.09 -6.88 5.38
N SER A 106 -1.80 -7.74 4.42
CA SER A 106 -0.45 -8.23 4.17
C SER A 106 -0.22 -8.47 2.68
N PHE A 107 1.05 -8.43 2.29
CA PHE A 107 1.50 -8.64 0.93
C PHE A 107 2.50 -9.79 0.87
N TRP A 108 2.38 -10.59 -0.18
CA TRP A 108 3.43 -11.44 -0.68
C TRP A 108 3.70 -11.05 -2.14
N LEU A 109 4.97 -10.80 -2.47
CA LEU A 109 5.41 -10.45 -3.81
C LEU A 109 6.31 -11.56 -4.32
N ASN A 110 5.93 -12.20 -5.42
CA ASN A 110 6.80 -13.17 -6.06
C ASN A 110 7.96 -12.43 -6.75
N ARG A 111 9.13 -13.06 -6.80
CA ARG A 111 10.27 -12.51 -7.56
C ARG A 111 10.52 -13.24 -8.85
N ASN A 112 9.92 -14.42 -9.00
CA ASN A 112 9.94 -15.14 -10.26
C ASN A 112 8.90 -14.52 -11.19
N THR A 113 9.36 -13.92 -12.29
CA THR A 113 8.50 -13.27 -13.28
C THR A 113 7.75 -14.25 -14.18
N GLU A 114 8.05 -15.54 -14.09
CA GLU A 114 7.44 -16.61 -14.91
C GLU A 114 6.23 -17.28 -14.21
N GLU A 115 5.95 -16.92 -12.96
CA GLU A 115 4.91 -17.52 -12.12
C GLU A 115 3.87 -16.47 -11.65
N GLU A 116 2.97 -16.85 -10.74
CA GLU A 116 2.05 -15.92 -10.08
C GLU A 116 2.79 -14.73 -9.47
N GLY A 117 2.33 -13.51 -9.76
CA GLY A 117 3.05 -12.30 -9.34
C GLY A 117 2.97 -12.00 -7.83
N GLY A 118 1.91 -12.38 -7.14
CA GLY A 118 1.82 -12.06 -5.72
C GLY A 118 0.42 -12.22 -5.14
N GLU A 119 0.31 -11.93 -3.85
CA GLU A 119 -0.93 -12.00 -3.09
C GLU A 119 -1.06 -10.78 -2.18
N ILE A 120 -2.27 -10.24 -2.10
CA ILE A 120 -2.68 -9.34 -1.01
C ILE A 120 -3.78 -10.04 -0.20
N VAL A 121 -3.63 -10.01 1.13
CA VAL A 121 -4.62 -10.55 2.06
C VAL A 121 -5.15 -9.40 2.92
N PHE A 122 -6.46 -9.15 2.86
CA PHE A 122 -7.15 -8.27 3.81
C PHE A 122 -7.69 -9.11 4.98
N GLY A 123 -7.48 -8.64 6.21
CA GLY A 123 -7.96 -9.31 7.42
C GLY A 123 -7.07 -10.42 7.96
N GLY A 124 -5.79 -10.48 7.55
CA GLY A 124 -4.84 -11.47 8.06
C GLY A 124 -3.59 -11.61 7.18
N SER A 125 -3.03 -12.82 7.17
CA SER A 125 -1.91 -13.19 6.31
C SER A 125 -1.87 -14.66 5.98
N ASN A 126 -1.30 -15.01 4.84
CA ASN A 126 -1.11 -16.38 4.41
C ASN A 126 0.22 -16.97 4.96
N PRO A 127 0.17 -18.00 5.84
CA PRO A 127 1.35 -18.61 6.44
C PRO A 127 2.24 -19.37 5.44
N ASN A 128 1.75 -19.68 4.25
CA ASN A 128 2.55 -20.36 3.22
C ASN A 128 3.61 -19.43 2.61
N HIS A 129 3.47 -18.11 2.78
CA HIS A 129 4.31 -17.10 2.13
C HIS A 129 5.38 -16.49 3.04
N TYR A 130 5.56 -16.98 4.27
CA TYR A 130 6.63 -16.53 5.18
C TYR A 130 7.15 -17.69 6.05
N LYS A 131 8.34 -17.48 6.65
CA LYS A 131 8.94 -18.41 7.61
C LYS A 131 9.28 -17.68 8.89
N GLY A 132 9.10 -18.35 10.03
CA GLY A 132 9.37 -17.77 11.34
C GLY A 132 8.35 -16.69 11.73
N ASN A 133 8.77 -15.81 12.65
CA ASN A 133 7.92 -14.76 13.20
C ASN A 133 8.20 -13.41 12.55
N HIS A 134 7.18 -12.55 12.50
CA HIS A 134 7.34 -11.18 12.06
C HIS A 134 8.02 -10.33 13.13
N ALA A 135 8.87 -9.41 12.68
CA ALA A 135 9.34 -8.30 13.50
C ALA A 135 8.35 -7.13 13.35
N TYR A 136 7.83 -6.65 14.48
CA TYR A 136 6.89 -5.53 14.51
C TYR A 136 7.55 -4.27 15.03
N VAL A 137 7.30 -3.16 14.35
CA VAL A 137 7.73 -1.82 14.74
C VAL A 137 6.53 -0.88 14.73
N PRO A 138 6.43 0.05 15.69
CA PRO A 138 5.29 0.96 15.75
C PRO A 138 5.36 2.00 14.62
N VAL A 139 4.18 2.42 14.14
CA VAL A 139 4.07 3.54 13.21
C VAL A 139 4.46 4.83 13.93
N THR A 140 5.40 5.60 13.37
CA THR A 140 5.94 6.81 14.01
C THR A 140 5.28 8.09 13.54
N ARG A 141 4.71 8.09 12.33
CA ARG A 141 3.95 9.21 11.78
C ARG A 141 2.73 8.71 11.03
N LYS A 142 1.53 8.98 11.57
CA LYS A 142 0.26 8.68 10.90
C LYS A 142 0.15 9.44 9.57
N GLY A 143 -0.53 8.82 8.61
CA GLY A 143 -0.48 9.16 7.18
C GLY A 143 0.22 8.06 6.39
N TYR A 144 1.53 7.93 6.57
CA TYR A 144 2.36 6.92 5.92
C TYR A 144 2.48 5.66 6.77
N TRP A 145 2.84 4.53 6.14
CA TRP A 145 3.36 3.35 6.86
C TRP A 145 4.83 3.59 7.24
N GLN A 146 5.04 4.64 8.05
CA GLN A 146 6.36 5.11 8.47
C GLN A 146 6.74 4.51 9.81
N PHE A 147 7.98 4.05 9.95
CA PHE A 147 8.55 3.51 11.18
C PHE A 147 10.01 3.97 11.36
N ASN A 148 10.54 3.79 12.57
CA ASN A 148 11.95 4.05 12.84
C ASN A 148 12.80 2.89 12.34
N MET A 149 13.85 3.22 11.60
CA MET A 149 14.87 2.30 11.10
C MET A 149 16.20 2.60 11.79
N GLY A 150 16.95 1.54 12.08
CA GLY A 150 18.29 1.65 12.63
C GLY A 150 19.34 2.00 11.58
N VAL A 151 20.57 1.56 11.83
CA VAL A 151 21.72 1.81 10.97
C VAL A 151 21.62 0.99 9.67
N VAL A 152 21.99 1.63 8.56
CA VAL A 152 22.15 0.95 7.26
C VAL A 152 23.59 0.47 7.14
N TYR A 153 23.75 -0.78 6.69
CA TYR A 153 25.05 -1.41 6.48
C TYR A 153 25.25 -1.74 5.00
N ILE A 154 26.46 -1.52 4.49
CA ILE A 154 26.93 -1.97 3.18
C ILE A 154 28.17 -2.84 3.42
N ASP A 155 28.12 -4.10 3.00
CA ASP A 155 29.18 -5.09 3.23
C ASP A 155 29.66 -5.14 4.68
N GLY A 156 28.71 -5.11 5.62
CA GLY A 156 28.97 -5.16 7.07
C GLY A 156 29.50 -3.86 7.68
N LYS A 157 29.69 -2.79 6.89
CA LYS A 157 30.13 -1.48 7.38
C LYS A 157 28.96 -0.51 7.45
N THR A 158 28.91 0.27 8.53
CA THR A 158 27.91 1.34 8.65
C THR A 158 28.13 2.41 7.58
N THR A 159 27.04 2.93 7.04
CA THR A 159 27.10 4.08 6.13
C THR A 159 27.31 5.42 6.86
N GLY A 160 27.16 5.47 8.19
CA GLY A 160 27.21 6.70 8.98
C GLY A 160 25.95 7.58 8.89
N TYR A 161 25.18 7.51 7.80
CA TYR A 161 24.01 8.37 7.55
C TYR A 161 22.87 8.16 8.55
N CYS A 162 22.55 6.90 8.90
CA CYS A 162 21.45 6.56 9.81
C CYS A 162 21.94 6.19 11.22
N SER A 163 23.09 6.74 11.66
CA SER A 163 23.70 6.40 12.95
C SER A 163 22.81 6.76 14.15
N GLY A 164 22.04 7.86 14.05
CA GLY A 164 21.04 8.26 15.05
C GLY A 164 19.65 7.68 14.82
N GLY A 165 19.50 6.75 13.88
CA GLY A 165 18.22 6.28 13.36
C GLY A 165 17.69 7.15 12.22
N CYS A 166 16.90 6.53 11.36
CA CYS A 166 16.24 7.15 10.21
C CYS A 166 14.74 6.84 10.23
N ALA A 167 13.94 7.66 9.55
CA ALA A 167 12.60 7.26 9.18
C ALA A 167 12.65 6.36 7.94
N ALA A 168 11.86 5.30 7.93
CA ALA A 168 11.61 4.47 6.76
C ALA A 168 10.12 4.39 6.51
N ILE A 169 9.72 4.32 5.24
CA ILE A 169 8.34 4.09 4.82
C ILE A 169 8.31 2.76 4.09
N ALA A 170 7.36 1.92 4.46
CA ALA A 170 7.01 0.82 3.59
C ALA A 170 6.01 1.34 2.54
N ASP A 171 6.42 1.30 1.26
CA ASP A 171 5.62 1.71 0.11
C ASP A 171 5.60 0.60 -0.97
N SER A 172 4.44 -0.05 -1.17
CA SER A 172 4.26 -1.11 -2.17
C SER A 172 4.11 -0.54 -3.58
N GLY A 173 3.87 0.76 -3.73
CA GLY A 173 3.84 1.44 -5.01
C GLY A 173 5.23 1.76 -5.57
N THR A 174 6.27 1.73 -4.71
CA THR A 174 7.64 2.03 -5.11
C THR A 174 8.47 0.77 -5.29
N SER A 175 9.10 0.66 -6.46
CA SER A 175 9.88 -0.50 -6.86
C SER A 175 11.36 -0.49 -6.43
N LEU A 176 11.90 0.67 -6.07
CA LEU A 176 13.32 0.87 -5.77
C LEU A 176 13.50 1.39 -4.34
N PHE A 177 14.63 1.05 -3.73
CA PHE A 177 15.03 1.72 -2.50
C PHE A 177 15.36 3.18 -2.79
N THR A 178 14.81 4.08 -2.00
CA THR A 178 15.12 5.52 -2.06
C THR A 178 15.59 5.97 -0.68
N GLY A 179 16.66 6.75 -0.65
CA GLY A 179 17.25 7.26 0.59
C GLY A 179 17.99 8.58 0.37
N PRO A 180 18.55 9.16 1.44
CA PRO A 180 19.37 10.37 1.37
C PRO A 180 20.54 10.23 0.38
N SER A 181 20.91 11.35 -0.26
CA SER A 181 22.07 11.48 -1.15
C SER A 181 23.41 11.49 -0.41
#